data_AF-A8T5N7-F1
#
_entry.id   AF-A8T5N7-F1
#
_cell.length_a   1.000
_cell.length_b   1.000
_cell.length_c   1.000
_cell.angle_alpha   90.00
_cell.angle_beta   90.00
_cell.angle_gamma   90.00
#
_symmetry.space_group_name_H-M   'P 1'
#
loop_
_entity.id
_entity.type
_entity.pdbx_description
1 polymer ?
#
loop_
_entity_poly.entity_id
_entity_poly.type
_entity_poly.pdbx_seq_one_letter_code
_entity_poly.pdbx_strand_id
1 'polypeptide(L)' 'MTNLEKLLQSESGQEHKEAVLLKFKQAQSTVKRQLDLGCSPREYQSLLEQHKAYQAALAVIETIKYNK' A
#
# COMPACT_ATOMS: atom_id res chain seq x y z
N MET A 1 -17.32 8.40 -4.32
CA MET A 1 -16.12 8.45 -5.17
C MET A 1 -15.16 9.47 -4.59
N THR A 2 -14.00 9.01 -4.10
CA THR A 2 -12.97 9.84 -3.46
C THR A 2 -12.06 10.51 -4.49
N ASN A 3 -11.31 11.54 -4.06
CA ASN A 3 -10.31 12.20 -4.94
C ASN A 3 -9.24 11.21 -5.43
N LEU A 4 -8.90 10.21 -4.61
CA LEU A 4 -7.95 9.16 -4.98
C LEU A 4 -8.54 8.25 -6.07
N GLU A 5 -9.78 7.81 -5.92
CA GLU A 5 -10.47 7.01 -6.94
C GLU A 5 -10.59 7.76 -8.28
N LYS A 6 -10.91 9.06 -8.25
CA LYS A 6 -10.96 9.90 -9.45
C LYS A 6 -9.60 10.03 -10.13
N LEU A 7 -8.53 10.20 -9.36
CA LEU A 7 -7.16 10.32 -9.86
C LEU A 7 -6.66 8.99 -10.45
N LEU A 8 -7.06 7.86 -9.89
CA LEU A 8 -6.67 6.53 -10.39
C LEU A 8 -7.49 6.09 -11.63
N GLN A 9 -8.60 6.78 -11.93
CA GLN A 9 -9.46 6.53 -13.08
C GLN A 9 -9.26 7.53 -14.24
N SER A 10 -8.34 8.50 -14.13
CA SER A 10 -8.02 9.45 -15.21
C SER A 10 -7.14 8.81 -16.30
N GLU A 11 -6.92 9.50 -17.43
CA GLU A 11 -6.01 9.04 -18.51
C GLU A 11 -4.57 8.75 -18.03
N SER A 12 -4.08 9.51 -17.03
CA SER A 12 -2.80 9.25 -16.34
C SER A 12 -2.92 8.34 -15.12
N GLY A 13 -4.13 7.85 -14.83
CA GLY A 13 -4.46 7.11 -13.61
C GLY A 13 -3.72 5.78 -13.49
N GLN A 14 -3.33 5.17 -14.61
CA GLN A 14 -2.53 3.95 -14.60
C GLN A 14 -1.08 4.19 -14.11
N GLU A 15 -0.41 5.24 -14.58
CA GLU A 15 0.94 5.61 -14.09
C GLU A 15 0.90 5.99 -12.61
N HIS A 16 -0.13 6.74 -12.18
CA HIS A 16 -0.32 7.07 -10.78
C HIS A 16 -0.62 5.84 -9.93
N LYS A 17 -1.43 4.89 -10.44
CA LYS A 17 -1.71 3.61 -9.78
C LYS A 17 -0.44 2.80 -9.59
N GLU A 18 0.37 2.66 -10.63
CA GLU A 18 1.65 1.94 -10.58
C GLU A 18 2.63 2.58 -9.61
N ALA A 19 2.76 3.91 -9.62
CA ALA A 19 3.63 4.64 -8.70
C ALA A 19 3.19 4.48 -7.23
N VAL A 20 1.88 4.53 -6.96
CA VAL A 20 1.33 4.29 -5.62
C VAL A 20 1.55 2.84 -5.20
N LEU A 21 1.26 1.86 -6.06
CA LEU A 21 1.51 0.44 -5.78
C LEU A 21 2.99 0.18 -5.45
N LEU A 22 3.91 0.77 -6.21
CA LEU A 22 5.34 0.63 -5.97
C LEU A 22 5.74 1.14 -4.58
N LYS A 23 5.25 2.33 -4.18
CA LYS A 23 5.51 2.92 -2.86
C LYS A 23 4.96 2.05 -1.73
N PHE A 24 3.74 1.53 -1.87
CA PHE A 24 3.16 0.64 -0.86
C PHE A 24 3.92 -0.69 -0.75
N LYS A 25 4.36 -1.28 -1.88
CA LYS A 25 5.20 -2.50 -1.87
C LYS A 25 6.55 -2.26 -1.21
N GLN A 26 7.19 -1.12 -1.47
CA GLN A 26 8.44 -0.74 -0.82
C GLN A 26 8.25 -0.56 0.69
N ALA A 27 7.20 0.15 1.12
CA ALA A 27 6.90 0.35 2.53
C ALA A 27 6.60 -0.97 3.25
N GLN A 28 5.81 -1.86 2.61
CA GLN A 28 5.52 -3.19 3.15
C GLN A 28 6.79 -4.04 3.31
N SER A 29 7.68 -4.02 2.30
CA SER A 29 8.97 -4.73 2.37
C SER A 29 9.86 -4.21 3.50
N THR A 30 9.91 -2.90 3.70
CA THR A 30 10.67 -2.28 4.80
C THR A 30 10.14 -2.72 6.16
N VAL A 31 8.83 -2.67 6.37
CA VAL A 31 8.20 -3.09 7.64
C VAL A 31 8.41 -4.59 7.88
N LYS A 32 8.26 -5.42 6.83
CA LYS A 32 8.53 -6.86 6.94
C LYS A 32 9.98 -7.12 7.35
N ARG A 33 10.95 -6.42 6.75
CA ARG A 33 12.36 -6.53 7.12
C ARG A 33 12.61 -6.12 8.57
N GLN A 34 11.93 -5.09 9.08
CA GLN A 34 12.04 -4.68 10.49
C GLN A 34 11.47 -5.75 11.43
N LEU A 35 10.37 -6.42 11.05
CA LEU A 35 9.84 -7.56 11.78
C LEU A 35 10.81 -8.75 11.77
N ASP A 36 11.42 -9.06 10.61
CA ASP A 36 12.36 -10.17 10.43
C ASP A 36 13.68 -9.98 11.19
N LEU A 37 14.17 -8.73 11.28
CA LEU A 37 15.39 -8.38 12.04
C LEU A 37 15.18 -8.43 13.57
N GLY A 38 13.93 -8.59 14.02
CA GLY A 38 13.56 -8.51 15.42
C GLY A 38 13.35 -7.07 15.87
N CYS A 39 12.29 -6.85 16.63
CA CYS A 39 11.93 -5.56 17.22
C CYS A 39 11.43 -5.76 18.65
N SER A 40 11.32 -4.66 19.41
CA SER A 40 10.78 -4.77 20.77
C SER A 40 9.30 -5.18 20.75
N PRO A 41 8.77 -5.82 21.81
CA PRO A 41 7.37 -6.25 21.83
C PRO A 41 6.36 -5.12 21.61
N ARG A 42 6.69 -3.90 22.03
CA ARG A 42 5.84 -2.71 21.80
C ARG A 42 5.83 -2.29 20.34
N GLU A 43 6.97 -2.39 19.66
CA GLU A 43 7.09 -2.04 18.24
C GLU A 43 6.53 -3.15 17.34
N TYR A 44 6.65 -4.41 17.76
CA TYR A 44 6.16 -5.56 16.99
C TYR A 44 4.67 -5.43 16.65
N GLN A 45 3.84 -5.09 17.64
CA GLN A 45 2.40 -4.95 17.41
C GLN A 45 2.10 -3.82 16.42
N SER A 46 2.75 -2.66 16.58
CA SER A 46 2.59 -1.51 15.69
C SER A 46 3.05 -1.83 14.25
N LEU A 47 4.20 -2.50 14.10
CA LEU A 47 4.75 -2.88 12.80
C LEU A 47 3.88 -3.96 12.13
N LEU A 48 3.34 -4.90 12.90
CA LEU A 48 2.43 -5.91 12.39
C LEU A 48 1.12 -5.30 11.87
N GLU A 49 0.55 -4.35 12.63
CA GLU A 49 -0.64 -3.61 12.21
C GLU A 49 -0.36 -2.78 10.95
N GLN A 50 0.79 -2.12 10.89
CA GLN A 50 1.21 -1.34 9.72
C GLN A 50 1.40 -2.24 8.47
N HIS A 51 2.00 -3.42 8.63
CA HIS A 51 2.13 -4.38 7.54
C HIS A 51 0.77 -4.85 7.01
N LYS A 52 -0.18 -5.15 7.91
CA LYS A 52 -1.56 -5.52 7.54
C LYS A 52 -2.28 -4.38 6.84
N ALA A 53 -2.10 -3.14 7.32
CA ALA A 53 -2.69 -1.95 6.70
C ALA A 53 -2.17 -1.75 5.27
N TYR A 54 -0.86 -1.93 5.03
CA TYR A 54 -0.30 -1.87 3.68
C TYR A 54 -0.82 -2.98 2.77
N GLN A 55 -0.99 -4.20 3.28
CA GLN A 55 -1.58 -5.30 2.52
C GLN A 55 -3.03 -4.99 2.12
N ALA A 56 -3.83 -4.47 3.04
CA ALA A 56 -5.21 -4.07 2.76
C ALA A 56 -5.28 -2.92 1.75
N ALA A 57 -4.41 -1.91 1.88
CA ALA A 57 -4.34 -0.80 0.93
C ALA A 57 -3.98 -1.26 -0.49
N LEU A 58 -3.01 -2.16 -0.63
CA LEU A 58 -2.65 -2.74 -1.93
C LEU A 58 -3.83 -3.46 -2.57
N ALA A 59 -4.56 -4.29 -1.81
CA ALA A 59 -5.73 -4.99 -2.31
C ALA A 59 -6.82 -4.02 -2.82
N VAL A 60 -7.09 -2.93 -2.07
CA VAL A 60 -8.04 -1.90 -2.50
C VAL A 60 -7.58 -1.24 -3.80
N ILE A 61 -6.32 -0.80 -3.88
CA ILE A 61 -5.79 -0.14 -5.08
C ILE A 61 -5.86 -1.06 -6.29
N GLU A 62 -5.54 -2.35 -6.13
CA GLU A 62 -5.62 -3.35 -7.20
C GLU A 62 -7.05 -3.50 -7.72
N THR A 63 -8.06 -3.50 -6.84
CA THR A 63 -9.48 -3.63 -7.22
C THR A 63 -10.07 -2.42 -7.94
N ILE A 64 -9.42 -1.24 -7.87
CA ILE A 64 -9.85 -0.05 -8.62
C ILE A 64 -9.64 -0.33 -10.10
N LYS A 65 -10.75 -0.61 -10.80
CA LYS A 65 -10.78 -0.80 -12.25
C LYS A 65 -10.56 0.54 -12.94
N TYR A 66 -9.66 0.53 -13.92
CA TYR A 66 -9.55 1.59 -14.89
C TYR A 66 -10.80 1.52 -15.79
N ASN A 67 -11.63 2.56 -15.79
CA ASN A 67 -12.68 2.69 -16.80
C ASN A 67 -11.99 3.22 -18.06
N LYS A 68 -11.86 2.34 -19.06
CA LYS A 68 -11.31 2.67 -20.38
C LYS A 68 -12.40 3.25 -21.26
#